data_AF-A0A7S3JLG2-F1
#
_entry.id   AF-A0A7S3JLG2-F1
#
_cell.length_a   1.000
_cell.length_b   1.000
_cell.length_c   1.000
_cell.angle_alpha   90.00
_cell.angle_beta   90.00
_cell.angle_gamma   90.00
#
_symmetry.space_group_name_H-M   'P 1'
#
loop_
_entity.id
_entity.type
_entity.pdbx_description
1 polymer ?
#
loop_
_entity_poly.entity_id
_entity_poly.type
_entity_poly.pdbx_seq_one_letter_code
_entity_poly.pdbx_strand_id
1 'polypeptide(L)'
;MKQAYTSDCRLFDKEGVELFEADLRMLNNNDVVYLSAKGEDFNYNSVLSEYDLKEVLGEGGFGKVYLAVDRETGTKVAIKFMDISHYLSHASQIEEIYREANALQKLDHNNIIHLYKAFVQKKEVILIMEYAEGGELLERVEKKGSLSELDARDIFRQIANAISYCHNRGLIH
;
A
#
# COMPACT_ATOMS: atom_id res chain seq x y z
N MET A 1 -19.37 17.00 22.76
CA MET A 1 -17.98 16.87 23.22
C MET A 1 -17.15 16.37 22.06
N LYS A 2 -16.02 17.04 21.79
CA LYS A 2 -15.07 16.70 20.73
C LYS A 2 -14.41 15.35 21.03
N GLN A 3 -14.40 14.43 20.07
CA GLN A 3 -13.32 13.46 19.96
C GLN A 3 -12.77 13.60 18.55
N ALA A 4 -11.53 14.07 18.49
CA ALA A 4 -10.79 14.23 17.26
C ALA A 4 -10.53 12.83 16.69
N TYR A 5 -10.78 12.68 15.39
CA TYR A 5 -10.07 11.71 14.57
C TYR A 5 -8.59 11.78 14.96
N THR A 6 -8.00 10.61 15.20
CA THR A 6 -6.56 10.49 15.40
C THR A 6 -5.84 11.37 14.38
N SER A 7 -5.04 12.30 14.90
CA SER A 7 -4.67 13.60 14.33
C SER A 7 -3.95 13.65 12.98
N ASP A 8 -3.94 12.57 12.20
CA ASP A 8 -3.13 12.42 11.00
C ASP A 8 -3.91 11.92 9.75
N CYS A 9 -5.23 11.74 9.80
CA CYS A 9 -6.01 11.26 8.64
C CYS A 9 -7.36 11.99 8.47
N ARG A 10 -7.68 12.39 7.23
CA ARG A 10 -8.94 13.08 6.84
C ARG A 10 -9.64 12.30 5.73
N LEU A 11 -10.97 12.24 5.76
CA LEU A 11 -11.79 11.57 4.75
C LEU A 11 -12.46 12.61 3.86
N PHE A 12 -12.66 12.34 2.56
CA PHE A 12 -13.33 13.25 1.64
C PHE A 12 -14.32 12.51 0.74
N ASP A 13 -15.35 13.18 0.22
CA ASP A 13 -16.22 12.64 -0.85
C ASP A 13 -15.67 12.93 -2.26
N LYS A 14 -16.42 12.54 -3.30
CA LYS A 14 -16.03 12.72 -4.72
C LYS A 14 -16.01 14.17 -5.18
N GLU A 15 -16.61 15.06 -4.39
CA GLU A 15 -16.57 16.50 -4.56
C GLU A 15 -15.40 17.14 -3.77
N GLY A 16 -14.64 16.35 -2.99
CA GLY A 16 -13.55 16.84 -2.15
C GLY A 16 -14.01 17.46 -0.83
N VAL A 17 -15.23 17.16 -0.38
CA VAL A 17 -15.78 17.62 0.90
C VAL A 17 -15.33 16.67 2.00
N GLU A 18 -14.77 17.20 3.08
CA GLU A 18 -14.32 16.39 4.21
C GLU A 18 -15.51 15.69 4.90
N LEU A 19 -15.38 14.37 5.09
CA LEU A 19 -16.39 13.52 5.71
C LEU A 19 -16.06 13.24 7.17
N PHE A 20 -17.05 13.43 8.03
CA PHE A 20 -17.01 13.14 9.46
C PHE A 20 -17.88 11.92 9.80
N GLU A 21 -17.86 11.45 11.06
CA GLU A 21 -18.42 10.14 11.44
C GLU A 21 -19.92 10.05 11.17
N ALA A 22 -20.61 11.18 11.24
CA ALA A 22 -22.02 11.29 10.95
C ALA A 22 -22.30 11.07 9.45
N ASP A 23 -21.41 11.54 8.58
CA ASP A 23 -21.56 11.46 7.12
C ASP A 23 -21.33 10.02 6.63
N LEU A 24 -20.46 9.27 7.31
CA LEU A 24 -20.18 7.86 6.99
C LEU A 24 -21.42 6.96 7.07
N ARG A 25 -22.39 7.30 7.93
CA ARG A 25 -23.64 6.54 8.09
C ARG A 25 -24.64 6.79 6.97
N MET A 26 -24.44 7.85 6.19
CA MET A 26 -25.31 8.23 5.07
C MET A 26 -24.76 7.80 3.72
N LEU A 27 -23.56 7.22 3.70
CA LEU A 27 -22.96 6.67 2.50
C LEU A 27 -23.71 5.42 2.06
N ASN A 28 -24.12 5.43 0.81
CA ASN A 28 -24.60 4.25 0.10
C ASN A 28 -23.42 3.38 -0.29
N ASN A 29 -23.69 2.10 -0.58
CA ASN A 29 -22.67 1.13 -1.02
C ASN A 29 -21.91 1.52 -2.31
N ASN A 30 -22.36 2.55 -3.03
CA ASN A 30 -21.74 3.05 -4.25
C ASN A 30 -21.11 4.45 -4.08
N ASP A 31 -21.19 5.03 -2.88
CA ASP A 31 -20.60 6.35 -2.62
C ASP A 31 -19.09 6.22 -2.46
N VAL A 32 -18.38 7.23 -2.95
CA VAL A 32 -16.92 7.22 -3.07
C VAL A 32 -16.34 8.09 -1.96
N VAL A 33 -15.38 7.52 -1.22
CA VAL A 33 -14.67 8.19 -0.13
C VAL A 33 -13.17 8.14 -0.39
N TYR A 34 -12.47 9.19 -0.01
CA TYR A 34 -11.05 9.39 -0.23
C TYR A 34 -10.34 9.66 1.08
N LEU A 35 -9.07 9.29 1.18
CA LEU A 35 -8.28 9.52 2.38
C LEU A 35 -7.08 10.39 2.09
N SER A 36 -6.81 11.31 3.00
CA SER A 36 -5.58 12.08 3.08
C SER A 36 -4.88 11.78 4.40
N ALA A 37 -3.64 11.31 4.33
CA ALA A 37 -2.76 11.27 5.48
C ALA A 37 -2.02 12.63 5.59
N LYS A 38 -1.86 13.15 6.81
CA LYS A 38 -1.15 14.41 7.13
C LYS A 38 -1.79 15.73 6.66
N GLY A 39 -3.12 15.80 6.60
CA GLY A 39 -3.82 17.08 6.49
C GLY A 39 -3.79 17.74 5.11
N GLU A 40 -3.28 17.08 4.07
CA GLU A 40 -3.28 17.58 2.69
C GLU A 40 -4.70 17.61 2.10
N ASP A 41 -5.01 18.61 1.28
CA ASP A 41 -6.30 18.71 0.58
C ASP A 41 -6.37 17.67 -0.55
N PHE A 42 -7.45 16.89 -0.59
CA PHE A 42 -7.59 15.77 -1.51
C PHE A 42 -8.13 16.21 -2.89
N ASN A 43 -7.42 15.88 -3.97
CA ASN A 43 -7.89 16.07 -5.35
C ASN A 43 -8.02 14.72 -6.09
N TYR A 44 -9.27 14.35 -6.41
CA TYR A 44 -9.63 13.12 -7.11
C TYR A 44 -8.90 12.91 -8.45
N ASN A 45 -8.44 13.98 -9.10
CA ASN A 45 -7.82 13.90 -10.42
C ASN A 45 -6.30 13.67 -10.42
N SER A 46 -5.57 13.59 -9.30
CA SER A 46 -4.10 13.74 -9.41
C SER A 46 -3.11 12.88 -8.66
N VAL A 47 -3.44 11.90 -7.79
CA VAL A 47 -2.36 11.08 -7.17
C VAL A 47 -1.66 10.20 -8.22
N LEU A 48 -2.43 9.43 -9.02
CA LEU A 48 -1.82 8.66 -10.12
C LEU A 48 -1.27 9.55 -11.24
N SER A 49 -1.72 10.80 -11.35
CA SER A 49 -1.18 11.75 -12.35
C SER A 49 0.23 12.22 -12.01
N GLU A 50 0.65 12.09 -10.75
CA GLU A 50 2.05 12.28 -10.32
C GLU A 50 2.95 11.18 -10.89
N TYR A 51 2.39 10.05 -11.33
CA TYR A 51 3.14 8.90 -11.82
C TYR A 51 2.89 8.65 -13.30
N ASP A 52 3.95 8.37 -14.03
CA ASP A 52 3.90 7.89 -15.40
C ASP A 52 3.91 6.36 -15.40
N LEU A 53 2.72 5.76 -15.55
CA LEU A 53 2.52 4.30 -15.60
C LEU A 53 3.24 3.69 -16.82
N LYS A 54 3.98 2.62 -16.58
CA LYS A 54 4.76 1.86 -17.57
C LYS A 54 4.17 0.46 -17.75
N GLU A 55 5.01 -0.56 -17.90
CA GLU A 55 4.57 -1.94 -18.04
C GLU A 55 3.96 -2.53 -16.76
N VAL A 56 3.17 -3.59 -16.95
CA VAL A 56 2.69 -4.46 -15.88
C VAL A 56 3.85 -5.34 -15.42
N LEU A 57 4.15 -5.31 -14.13
CA LEU A 57 5.16 -6.16 -13.49
C LEU A 57 4.62 -7.53 -13.11
N GLY A 58 3.33 -7.61 -12.76
CA GLY A 58 2.67 -8.85 -12.39
C GLY A 58 1.16 -8.70 -12.26
N GLU A 59 0.44 -9.81 -12.48
CA GLU A 59 -1.01 -9.89 -12.35
C GLU A 59 -1.37 -11.27 -11.77
N GLY A 60 -2.14 -11.30 -10.68
CA GLY A 60 -2.50 -12.56 -10.02
C GLY A 60 -3.50 -12.38 -8.88
N GLY A 61 -3.60 -13.39 -8.00
CA GLY A 61 -4.57 -13.41 -6.90
C GLY A 61 -4.44 -12.27 -5.89
N PHE A 62 -3.28 -11.58 -5.87
CA PHE A 62 -3.03 -10.43 -5.02
C PHE A 62 -3.25 -9.09 -5.74
N GLY A 63 -3.85 -9.09 -6.92
CA GLY A 63 -4.10 -7.90 -7.73
C GLY A 63 -3.07 -7.67 -8.83
N LYS A 64 -3.09 -6.46 -9.39
CA LYS A 64 -2.29 -6.06 -10.55
C LYS A 64 -1.22 -5.04 -10.15
N VAL A 65 0.01 -5.23 -10.60
CA VAL A 65 1.15 -4.38 -10.27
C VAL A 65 1.73 -3.76 -11.53
N TYR A 66 1.90 -2.45 -11.54
CA TYR A 66 2.55 -1.69 -12.60
C TYR A 66 3.89 -1.14 -12.13
N LEU A 67 4.85 -1.07 -13.04
CA LEU A 67 5.97 -0.15 -12.91
C LEU A 67 5.44 1.26 -13.22
N ALA A 68 5.87 2.25 -12.47
CA ALA A 68 5.63 3.65 -12.79
C ALA A 68 6.85 4.50 -12.44
N VAL A 69 6.86 5.73 -12.94
CA VAL A 69 7.90 6.72 -12.65
C VAL A 69 7.25 7.93 -12.03
N ASP A 70 7.68 8.30 -10.84
CA ASP A 70 7.32 9.58 -10.21
C ASP A 70 7.81 10.73 -11.11
N ARG A 71 6.89 11.60 -11.53
CA ARG A 71 7.17 12.65 -12.51
C ARG A 71 8.01 13.79 -11.95
N GLU A 72 7.97 14.01 -10.64
CA GLU A 72 8.73 15.08 -9.99
C GLU A 72 10.17 14.65 -9.76
N THR A 73 10.36 13.45 -9.20
CA THR A 73 11.67 12.95 -8.78
C THR A 73 12.36 12.10 -9.85
N GLY A 74 11.61 11.57 -10.82
CA GLY A 74 12.10 10.59 -11.79
C GLY A 74 12.31 9.19 -11.18
N THR A 75 11.90 8.97 -9.94
CA THR A 75 12.12 7.70 -9.22
C THR A 75 11.16 6.61 -9.72
N LYS A 76 11.67 5.40 -9.91
CA LYS A 76 10.84 4.22 -10.22
C LYS A 76 10.09 3.76 -8.98
N VAL A 77 8.80 3.48 -9.15
CA VAL A 77 7.92 2.94 -8.11
C VAL A 77 7.12 1.77 -8.66
N ALA A 78 6.65 0.89 -7.78
CA ALA A 78 5.64 -0.10 -8.11
C ALA A 78 4.28 0.38 -7.61
N ILE A 79 3.25 0.24 -8.45
CA ILE A 79 1.87 0.61 -8.11
C ILE A 79 1.01 -0.64 -8.16
N LYS A 80 0.52 -1.09 -6.99
CA LYS A 80 -0.32 -2.28 -6.86
C LYS A 80 -1.77 -1.92 -6.64
N PHE A 81 -2.64 -2.48 -7.46
CA PHE A 81 -4.09 -2.36 -7.43
C PHE A 81 -4.68 -3.67 -6.92
N MET A 82 -5.48 -3.64 -5.85
CA MET A 82 -6.07 -4.82 -5.23
C MET A 82 -7.58 -4.63 -5.06
N ASP A 83 -8.37 -5.55 -5.60
CA ASP A 83 -9.82 -5.53 -5.42
C ASP A 83 -10.19 -5.92 -3.98
N ILE A 84 -10.88 -5.01 -3.29
CA ILE A 84 -11.40 -5.18 -1.93
C ILE A 84 -12.93 -5.25 -1.89
N SER A 85 -13.61 -5.45 -3.02
CA SER A 85 -15.07 -5.52 -3.12
C SER A 85 -15.71 -6.47 -2.12
N HIS A 86 -15.04 -7.57 -1.80
CA HIS A 86 -15.51 -8.57 -0.85
C HIS A 86 -15.39 -8.14 0.62
N TYR A 87 -14.48 -7.20 0.92
CA TYR A 87 -14.19 -6.70 2.26
C TYR A 87 -15.01 -5.44 2.63
N LEU A 88 -15.55 -4.73 1.63
CA LEU A 88 -16.29 -3.47 1.84
C LEU A 88 -17.71 -3.63 2.39
N SER A 89 -18.14 -4.85 2.74
CA SER A 89 -19.49 -5.07 3.26
C SER A 89 -19.74 -4.48 4.65
N HIS A 90 -18.67 -4.17 5.41
CA HIS A 90 -18.76 -3.67 6.78
C HIS A 90 -17.70 -2.59 7.05
N ALA A 91 -18.10 -1.47 7.65
CA ALA A 91 -17.21 -0.34 7.98
C ALA A 91 -15.99 -0.76 8.84
N SER A 92 -16.12 -1.78 9.68
CA SER A 92 -15.01 -2.29 10.51
C SER A 92 -13.88 -2.92 9.70
N GLN A 93 -14.16 -3.50 8.52
CA GLN A 93 -13.14 -4.14 7.69
C GLN A 93 -12.28 -3.09 6.95
N ILE A 94 -12.91 -1.97 6.59
CA ILE A 94 -12.24 -0.80 6.03
C ILE A 94 -11.22 -0.24 7.04
N GLU A 95 -11.60 -0.13 8.31
CA GLU A 95 -10.70 0.32 9.38
C GLU A 95 -9.49 -0.60 9.58
N GLU A 96 -9.68 -1.91 9.43
CA GLU A 96 -8.61 -2.91 9.52
C GLU A 96 -7.59 -2.75 8.40
N ILE A 97 -8.07 -2.60 7.15
CA ILE A 97 -7.23 -2.32 5.97
C ILE A 97 -6.39 -1.04 6.19
N TYR A 98 -6.99 0.02 6.74
CA TYR A 98 -6.25 1.26 7.02
C TYR A 98 -5.21 1.11 8.13
N ARG A 99 -5.54 0.35 9.19
CA ARG A 99 -4.63 0.10 10.28
C ARG A 99 -3.39 -0.66 9.79
N GLU A 100 -3.60 -1.66 8.95
CA GLU A 100 -2.51 -2.42 8.32
C GLU A 100 -1.67 -1.55 7.39
N ALA A 101 -2.29 -0.78 6.49
CA ALA A 101 -1.57 0.11 5.58
C ALA A 101 -0.74 1.17 6.33
N ASN A 102 -1.25 1.72 7.44
CA ASN A 102 -0.51 2.67 8.27
C ASN A 102 0.66 1.99 9.01
N ALA A 103 0.47 0.77 9.48
CA ALA A 103 1.56 0.02 10.11
C ALA A 103 2.68 -0.30 9.12
N LEU A 104 2.32 -0.68 7.88
CA LEU A 104 3.26 -0.95 6.79
C LEU A 104 4.04 0.31 6.36
N GLN A 105 3.39 1.47 6.26
CA GLN A 105 4.05 2.76 5.94
C GLN A 105 5.11 3.17 6.97
N LYS A 106 4.99 2.71 8.22
CA LYS A 106 5.94 3.00 9.30
C LYS A 106 7.16 2.05 9.30
N LEU A 107 7.19 1.07 8.41
CA LEU A 107 8.34 0.19 8.27
C LEU A 107 9.44 0.90 7.48
N ASP A 108 10.63 0.91 8.07
CA ASP A 108 11.84 1.50 7.52
C ASP A 108 12.98 0.52 7.81
N HIS A 109 13.27 -0.32 6.83
CA HIS A 109 14.26 -1.39 6.94
C HIS A 109 14.75 -1.78 5.54
N ASN A 110 16.07 -1.88 5.36
CA ASN A 110 16.71 -2.16 4.06
C ASN A 110 16.28 -3.47 3.37
N ASN A 111 15.61 -4.38 4.08
CA ASN A 111 15.10 -5.66 3.54
C ASN A 111 13.57 -5.76 3.58
N ILE A 112 12.88 -4.62 3.67
CA ILE A 112 11.41 -4.51 3.59
C ILE A 112 11.11 -3.44 2.56
N ILE A 113 10.24 -3.77 1.59
CA ILE A 113 9.77 -2.80 0.60
C ILE A 113 9.11 -1.62 1.30
N HIS A 114 9.60 -0.43 1.02
CA HIS A 114 9.01 0.77 1.60
C HIS A 114 7.67 1.09 0.93
N LEU A 115 6.62 1.32 1.73
CA LEU A 115 5.31 1.75 1.26
C LEU A 115 5.24 3.28 1.35
N TYR A 116 5.27 3.96 0.21
CA TYR A 116 5.26 5.43 0.14
C TYR A 116 3.88 6.00 0.42
N LYS A 117 2.86 5.47 -0.28
CA LYS A 117 1.48 5.94 -0.20
C LYS A 117 0.53 4.75 -0.31
N ALA A 118 -0.60 4.81 0.39
CA ALA A 118 -1.69 3.86 0.24
C ALA A 118 -3.02 4.61 0.19
N PHE A 119 -3.88 4.27 -0.75
CA PHE A 119 -5.19 4.89 -0.90
C PHE A 119 -6.23 3.87 -1.33
N VAL A 120 -7.49 4.15 -1.00
CA VAL A 120 -8.64 3.36 -1.45
C VAL A 120 -9.38 4.19 -2.49
N GLN A 121 -9.67 3.58 -3.64
CA GLN A 121 -10.49 4.16 -4.69
C GLN A 121 -11.56 3.15 -5.10
N LYS A 122 -12.85 3.53 -4.99
CA LYS A 122 -13.99 2.64 -5.26
C LYS A 122 -13.93 1.36 -4.41
N LYS A 123 -13.57 0.24 -5.03
CA LYS A 123 -13.40 -1.08 -4.41
C LYS A 123 -11.99 -1.60 -4.62
N GLU A 124 -11.03 -0.70 -4.76
CA GLU A 124 -9.63 -1.02 -4.99
C GLU A 124 -8.75 -0.34 -3.94
N VAL A 125 -7.85 -1.09 -3.33
CA VAL A 125 -6.70 -0.54 -2.60
C VAL A 125 -5.57 -0.35 -3.60
N ILE A 126 -4.97 0.83 -3.58
CA ILE A 126 -3.85 1.20 -4.44
C ILE A 126 -2.66 1.52 -3.54
N LEU A 127 -1.56 0.81 -3.75
CA LEU A 127 -0.33 0.94 -2.98
C LEU A 127 0.78 1.46 -3.89
N ILE A 128 1.42 2.56 -3.50
CA ILE A 128 2.63 3.10 -4.12
C ILE A 128 3.81 2.68 -3.27
N MET A 129 4.70 1.86 -3.83
CA MET A 129 5.77 1.22 -3.08
C MET A 129 7.10 1.26 -3.83
N GLU A 130 8.17 1.00 -3.09
CA GLU A 130 9.52 0.85 -3.65
C GLU A 130 9.54 -0.20 -4.75
N TYR A 131 10.17 0.14 -5.88
CA TYR A 131 10.37 -0.79 -6.98
C TYR A 131 11.63 -1.63 -6.75
N ALA A 132 11.44 -2.93 -6.51
CA ALA A 132 12.54 -3.89 -6.44
C ALA A 132 12.91 -4.42 -7.83
N GLU A 133 13.94 -3.84 -8.44
CA GLU A 133 14.42 -4.20 -9.78
C GLU A 133 15.04 -5.61 -9.88
N GLY A 134 15.37 -6.23 -8.74
CA GLY A 134 16.06 -7.52 -8.68
C GLY A 134 15.21 -8.76 -9.01
N GLY A 135 13.90 -8.57 -9.24
CA GLY A 135 12.97 -9.66 -9.52
C GLY A 135 12.69 -10.58 -8.32
N GLU A 136 12.01 -11.71 -8.58
CA GLU A 136 11.60 -12.64 -7.54
C GLU A 136 12.71 -13.61 -7.13
N LEU A 137 12.84 -13.85 -5.82
CA LEU A 137 13.79 -14.83 -5.28
C LEU A 137 13.51 -16.25 -5.79
N LEU A 138 12.23 -16.62 -5.94
CA LEU A 138 11.84 -17.94 -6.43
C LEU A 138 12.36 -18.17 -7.85
N GLU A 139 12.12 -17.24 -8.76
CA GLU A 139 12.60 -17.32 -10.14
C GLU A 139 14.14 -17.43 -10.18
N ARG A 140 14.83 -16.70 -9.30
CA ARG A 140 16.30 -16.81 -9.16
C ARG A 140 16.74 -18.21 -8.72
N VAL A 141 16.02 -18.84 -7.80
CA VAL A 141 16.31 -20.21 -7.35
C VAL A 141 16.03 -21.20 -8.47
N GLU A 142 14.88 -21.09 -9.14
CA GLU A 142 14.48 -21.97 -10.25
C GLU A 142 15.47 -21.92 -11.41
N LYS A 143 15.88 -20.71 -11.83
CA LYS A 143 16.89 -20.53 -12.90
C LYS A 143 18.25 -21.15 -12.56
N LYS A 144 18.65 -21.11 -11.29
CA LYS A 144 19.92 -21.69 -10.83
C LYS A 144 19.80 -23.18 -10.46
N GLY A 145 18.58 -23.70 -10.30
CA GLY A 145 18.29 -25.02 -9.73
C GLY A 145 18.51 -25.10 -8.22
N SER A 146 19.60 -24.52 -7.70
CA SER A 146 19.86 -24.41 -6.25
C SER A 146 20.77 -23.21 -5.94
N LEU A 147 20.77 -22.79 -4.67
CA LEU A 147 21.71 -21.80 -4.16
C LEU A 147 22.87 -22.49 -3.46
N SER A 148 24.07 -21.89 -3.53
CA SER A 148 25.18 -22.31 -2.68
C SER A 148 24.82 -22.04 -1.21
N GLU A 149 25.43 -22.78 -0.29
CA GLU A 149 25.20 -22.55 1.14
C GLU A 149 25.52 -21.11 1.56
N LEU A 150 26.58 -20.52 0.99
CA LEU A 150 26.96 -19.14 1.25
C LEU A 150 25.89 -18.14 0.76
N ASP A 151 25.41 -18.30 -0.48
CA ASP A 151 24.34 -17.46 -1.04
C ASP A 151 23.06 -17.59 -0.21
N ALA A 152 22.67 -18.84 0.12
CA ALA A 152 21.47 -19.15 0.88
C ALA A 152 21.54 -18.54 2.29
N ARG A 153 22.68 -18.67 2.98
CA ARG A 153 22.91 -18.07 4.30
C ARG A 153 22.73 -16.56 4.27
N ASP A 154 23.32 -15.89 3.27
CA ASP A 154 23.30 -14.43 3.20
C ASP A 154 21.90 -13.90 2.89
N ILE A 155 21.14 -14.58 2.02
CA ILE A 155 19.72 -14.29 1.75
C ILE A 155 18.87 -14.55 2.98
N PHE A 156 19.05 -15.71 3.62
CA PHE A 156 18.28 -16.09 4.81
C PHE A 156 18.49 -15.12 5.96
N ARG A 157 19.72 -14.62 6.16
CA ARG A 157 20.01 -13.58 7.15
C ARG A 157 19.24 -12.29 6.89
N GLN A 158 19.11 -11.86 5.63
CA GLN A 158 18.32 -10.68 5.28
C GLN A 158 16.83 -10.89 5.60
N ILE A 159 16.29 -12.04 5.23
CA ILE A 159 14.90 -12.42 5.53
C ILE A 159 14.66 -12.46 7.04
N ALA A 160 15.52 -13.14 7.79
CA ALA A 160 15.41 -13.27 9.24
C ALA A 160 15.49 -11.90 9.94
N ASN A 161 16.36 -10.99 9.48
CA ASN A 161 16.44 -9.63 10.00
C ASN A 161 15.15 -8.83 9.75
N ALA A 162 14.60 -8.91 8.53
CA ALA A 162 13.33 -8.26 8.20
C ALA A 162 12.17 -8.78 9.07
N ILE A 163 12.05 -10.11 9.20
CA ILE A 163 11.01 -10.74 10.03
C ILE A 163 11.17 -10.34 11.50
N SER A 164 12.40 -10.36 12.03
CA SER A 164 12.67 -9.93 13.41
C SER A 164 12.26 -8.46 13.63
N TYR A 165 12.55 -7.59 12.65
CA TYR A 165 12.13 -6.19 12.68
C TYR A 165 10.60 -6.03 12.74
N CYS A 166 9.86 -6.79 11.92
CA CYS A 166 8.39 -6.80 11.92
C CYS A 166 7.82 -7.32 13.24
N HIS A 167 8.32 -8.45 13.73
CA HIS A 167 7.85 -9.06 14.98
C HIS A 167 8.05 -8.13 16.19
N ASN A 168 9.17 -7.41 16.26
CA ASN A 168 9.43 -6.41 17.30
C ASN A 168 8.47 -5.22 17.27
N ARG A 169 7.70 -5.06 16.18
CA ARG A 169 6.66 -4.03 16.01
C ARG A 169 5.24 -4.60 16.07
N GLY A 170 5.11 -5.87 16.46
CA GLY A 170 3.81 -6.54 16.57
C GLY A 170 3.16 -6.86 15.23
N LEU A 171 3.93 -6.88 14.13
CA LEU A 171 3.46 -7.27 12.81
C LEU A 171 3.90 -8.69 12.50
N ILE A 172 2.97 -9.48 11.99
CA ILE A 172 3.20 -10.85 11.52
C ILE A 172 3.04 -10.82 9.99
N HIS A 173 4.01 -11.39 9.28
CA HIS A 173 3.92 -11.59 7.83
C HIS A 173 2.96 -12.73 7.50
#